data_AF-U2TBR2-F1
#
_entry.id   AF-U2TBR2-F1
#
_cell.length_a   1.000
_cell.length_b   1.000
_cell.length_c   1.000
_cell.angle_alpha   90.00
_cell.angle_beta   90.00
_cell.angle_gamma   90.00
#
_symmetry.space_group_name_H-M   'P 1'
#
loop_
_entity.id
_entity.type
_entity.pdbx_description
1 polymer ?
#
loop_
_entity_poly.entity_id
_entity_poly.type
_entity_poly.pdbx_seq_one_letter_code
_entity_poly.pdbx_strand_id
1 'polypeptide(L)'
;MADKAQIPADAGKQQARQYSTGEEIANSVSHGVGVLLSIAGLVLLVVRAVADGGGSRLAAALLMGITLIIEFLCSTLYHALVPRRAKSVFRVLDHSSIYLLIAGSYMPFALVTLSDRGGTTLAIVVLVIAVVGVLAETLLRERQPHWLSALIYLVMGWLVIFKIRDIWELMAPAGFWLLLAGGICYTVGVCFYVAKKVPYLHFVWHLFVVAGATCITLSALLYVV
;
A
#
# COMPACT_ATOMS: atom_id res chain seq x y z
N MET A 1 -26.49 -7.54 58.22
CA MET A 1 -25.33 -6.87 57.61
C MET A 1 -24.77 -7.83 56.56
N ALA A 2 -25.18 -7.66 55.31
CA ALA A 2 -24.68 -8.46 54.19
C ALA A 2 -23.50 -7.72 53.56
N ASP A 3 -22.34 -8.34 53.62
CA ASP A 3 -21.10 -7.89 53.00
C ASP A 3 -21.23 -8.00 51.48
N LYS A 4 -21.37 -6.85 50.80
CA LYS A 4 -21.33 -6.77 49.35
C LYS A 4 -19.86 -6.68 48.94
N ALA A 5 -19.29 -7.84 48.59
CA ALA A 5 -18.04 -7.92 47.86
C ALA A 5 -18.14 -7.06 46.59
N GLN A 6 -17.35 -5.99 46.57
CA GLN A 6 -17.25 -5.05 45.47
C GLN A 6 -16.46 -5.71 44.34
N ILE A 7 -17.16 -6.18 43.31
CA ILE A 7 -16.53 -6.66 42.07
C ILE A 7 -15.89 -5.45 41.37
N PRO A 8 -14.57 -5.43 41.13
CA PRO A 8 -13.96 -4.33 40.39
C PRO A 8 -14.43 -4.37 38.94
N ALA A 9 -15.19 -3.35 38.54
CA ALA A 9 -15.58 -3.07 37.17
C ALA A 9 -14.39 -2.46 36.42
N ASP A 10 -13.46 -3.29 35.94
CA ASP A 10 -12.58 -2.93 34.83
C ASP A 10 -12.62 -4.03 33.76
N ALA A 11 -13.80 -4.16 33.14
CA ALA A 11 -13.98 -4.95 31.95
C ALA A 11 -13.38 -4.21 30.75
N GLY A 12 -12.08 -4.41 30.53
CA GLY A 12 -11.52 -4.69 29.21
C GLY A 12 -11.63 -3.59 28.15
N LYS A 13 -11.02 -2.43 28.38
CA LYS A 13 -10.46 -1.67 27.25
C LYS A 13 -9.17 -2.38 26.84
N GLN A 14 -9.25 -3.29 25.87
CA GLN A 14 -8.05 -3.93 25.27
C GLN A 14 -7.09 -2.83 24.78
N GLN A 15 -6.07 -2.54 25.58
CA GLN A 15 -5.04 -1.57 25.23
C GLN A 15 -4.25 -2.17 24.05
N ALA A 16 -4.25 -1.50 22.90
CA ALA A 16 -3.50 -1.95 21.74
C ALA A 16 -2.02 -2.10 22.11
N ARG A 17 -1.43 -3.27 21.82
CA ARG A 17 -0.02 -3.57 22.10
C ARG A 17 0.87 -2.54 21.40
N GLN A 18 1.75 -1.89 22.16
CA GLN A 18 2.80 -1.04 21.59
C GLN A 18 3.94 -1.91 21.08
N TYR A 19 4.51 -1.56 19.93
CA TYR A 19 5.68 -2.26 19.40
C TYR A 19 6.89 -2.05 20.30
N SER A 20 7.68 -3.11 20.49
CA SER A 20 8.99 -3.00 21.13
C SER A 20 9.97 -2.24 20.23
N THR A 21 11.06 -1.73 20.81
CA THR A 21 12.12 -1.05 20.02
C THR A 21 12.67 -1.94 18.90
N GLY A 22 12.84 -3.24 19.15
CA GLY A 22 13.29 -4.19 18.13
C GLY A 22 12.30 -4.34 16.96
N GLU A 23 11.00 -4.33 17.25
CA GLU A 23 9.97 -4.36 16.21
C GLU A 23 9.92 -3.06 15.41
N GLU A 24 10.03 -1.91 16.07
CA GLU A 24 10.08 -0.60 15.39
C GLU A 24 11.30 -0.51 14.45
N ILE A 25 12.46 -1.01 14.88
CA ILE A 25 13.67 -1.09 14.04
C ILE A 25 13.41 -2.03 12.84
N ALA A 26 12.86 -3.22 13.08
CA ALA A 26 12.59 -4.18 12.00
C ALA A 26 11.62 -3.59 10.96
N ASN A 27 10.53 -2.96 11.40
CA ASN A 27 9.54 -2.30 10.54
C ASN A 27 10.14 -1.10 9.78
N SER A 28 10.97 -0.30 10.43
CA SER A 28 11.62 0.84 9.80
C SER A 28 12.63 0.40 8.74
N VAL A 29 13.45 -0.61 9.04
CA VAL A 29 14.48 -1.12 8.10
C VAL A 29 13.85 -1.81 6.90
N SER A 30 12.80 -2.63 7.07
CA SER A 30 12.16 -3.33 5.95
C SER A 30 11.61 -2.37 4.90
N HIS A 31 10.90 -1.32 5.32
CA HIS A 31 10.40 -0.30 4.41
C HIS A 31 11.49 0.69 3.98
N GLY A 32 12.53 0.91 4.78
CA GLY A 32 13.72 1.67 4.36
C GLY A 32 14.41 1.04 3.16
N VAL A 33 14.52 -0.29 3.12
CA VAL A 33 14.95 -1.03 1.92
C VAL A 33 13.96 -0.82 0.76
N GLY A 34 12.66 -0.85 1.04
CA GLY A 34 11.61 -0.51 0.09
C GLY A 34 11.81 0.87 -0.56
N VAL A 35 12.19 1.91 0.20
CA VAL A 35 12.48 3.25 -0.34
C VAL A 35 13.60 3.19 -1.39
N LEU A 36 14.70 2.50 -1.09
CA LEU A 36 15.84 2.38 -2.01
C LEU A 36 15.44 1.63 -3.30
N LEU A 37 14.70 0.54 -3.15
CA LEU A 37 14.17 -0.22 -4.29
C LEU A 37 13.21 0.63 -5.14
N SER A 38 12.36 1.44 -4.51
CA SER A 38 11.41 2.31 -5.21
C SER A 38 12.09 3.46 -5.94
N ILE A 39 13.18 4.02 -5.40
CA ILE A 39 14.01 5.00 -6.13
C ILE A 39 14.62 4.36 -7.37
N ALA A 40 15.22 3.18 -7.23
CA ALA A 40 15.78 2.45 -8.37
C ALA A 40 14.69 2.11 -9.40
N GLY A 41 13.54 1.61 -8.95
CA GLY A 41 12.38 1.29 -9.77
C GLY A 41 11.85 2.51 -10.54
N LEU A 42 11.71 3.67 -9.88
CA LEU A 42 11.29 4.91 -10.52
C LEU A 42 12.27 5.33 -11.62
N VAL A 43 13.59 5.30 -11.35
CA VAL A 43 14.60 5.64 -12.36
C VAL A 43 14.50 4.71 -13.57
N LEU A 44 14.40 3.40 -13.35
CA LEU A 44 14.28 2.42 -14.43
C LEU A 44 12.99 2.61 -15.24
N LEU A 45 11.86 2.84 -14.57
CA LEU A 45 10.57 3.11 -15.21
C LEU A 45 10.63 4.38 -16.06
N VAL A 46 11.23 5.46 -15.56
CA VAL A 46 11.35 6.74 -16.29
C VAL A 46 12.27 6.59 -17.50
N VAL A 47 13.43 5.97 -17.34
CA VAL A 47 14.37 5.74 -18.46
C VAL A 47 13.70 4.93 -19.56
N ARG A 48 12.99 3.86 -19.20
CA ARG A 48 12.25 3.02 -20.15
C ARG A 48 11.12 3.79 -20.84
N ALA A 49 10.32 4.52 -20.06
CA ALA A 49 9.20 5.31 -20.58
C ALA A 49 9.66 6.36 -21.59
N VAL A 50 10.75 7.07 -21.30
CA VAL A 50 11.31 8.11 -22.18
C VAL A 50 11.90 7.49 -23.45
N ALA A 51 12.59 6.35 -23.34
CA ALA A 51 13.11 5.63 -24.49
C ALA A 51 11.98 5.19 -25.46
N ASP A 52 10.80 4.87 -24.94
CA ASP A 52 9.62 4.46 -25.71
C ASP A 52 8.67 5.64 -26.05
N GLY A 53 9.20 6.87 -26.12
CA GLY A 53 8.49 8.05 -26.62
C GLY A 53 7.73 8.86 -25.56
N GLY A 54 7.81 8.48 -24.28
CA GLY A 54 7.25 9.25 -23.16
C GLY A 54 5.72 9.26 -23.10
N GLY A 55 5.12 10.45 -22.97
CA GLY A 55 3.66 10.62 -22.93
C GLY A 55 2.99 9.91 -21.74
N SER A 56 1.96 9.10 -22.03
CA SER A 56 1.23 8.35 -21.00
C SER A 56 2.11 7.36 -20.23
N ARG A 57 3.14 6.79 -20.88
CA ARG A 57 4.12 5.90 -20.23
C ARG A 57 4.91 6.63 -19.15
N LEU A 58 5.36 7.86 -19.45
CA LEU A 58 6.10 8.68 -18.49
C LEU A 58 5.20 9.10 -17.33
N ALA A 59 3.97 9.53 -17.61
CA ALA A 59 3.00 9.87 -16.57
C ALA A 59 2.73 8.66 -15.64
N ALA A 60 2.50 7.48 -16.21
CA ALA A 60 2.29 6.25 -15.47
C ALA A 60 3.51 5.85 -14.62
N ALA A 61 4.72 5.93 -15.20
CA ALA A 61 5.99 5.66 -14.52
C ALA A 61 6.18 6.58 -13.30
N LEU A 62 5.96 7.88 -13.47
CA LEU A 62 6.07 8.87 -12.40
C LEU A 62 5.05 8.61 -11.30
N LEU A 63 3.77 8.42 -11.65
CA LEU A 63 2.72 8.18 -10.65
C LEU A 63 2.97 6.90 -9.86
N MET A 64 3.40 5.82 -10.52
CA MET A 64 3.74 4.57 -9.84
C MET A 64 4.96 4.74 -8.93
N GLY A 65 6.09 5.25 -9.47
CA GLY A 65 7.34 5.31 -8.71
C GLY A 65 7.31 6.34 -7.58
N ILE A 66 6.64 7.49 -7.75
CA ILE A 66 6.51 8.49 -6.69
C ILE A 66 5.66 7.97 -5.53
N THR A 67 4.54 7.31 -5.83
CA THR A 67 3.66 6.78 -4.77
C THR A 67 4.32 5.64 -3.99
N LEU A 68 5.11 4.80 -4.65
CA LEU A 68 5.99 3.81 -4.01
C LEU A 68 7.03 4.44 -3.07
N ILE A 69 7.67 5.54 -3.48
CA ILE A 69 8.62 6.24 -2.60
C ILE A 69 7.89 6.85 -1.40
N ILE A 70 6.75 7.50 -1.62
CA ILE A 70 5.97 8.15 -0.56
C ILE A 70 5.54 7.11 0.49
N GLU A 71 5.00 5.97 0.07
CA GLU A 71 4.51 4.96 1.03
C GLU A 71 5.64 4.38 1.89
N PHE A 72 6.69 3.86 1.27
CA PHE A 72 7.79 3.29 2.04
C PHE A 72 8.50 4.33 2.90
N LEU A 73 8.62 5.59 2.43
CA LEU A 73 9.25 6.66 3.21
C LEU A 73 8.40 7.06 4.42
N CYS A 74 7.10 7.28 4.22
CA CYS A 74 6.18 7.60 5.31
C CYS A 74 6.17 6.50 6.37
N SER A 75 6.16 5.24 5.95
CA SER A 75 6.21 4.09 6.84
C SER A 75 7.53 3.97 7.59
N THR A 76 8.66 4.13 6.89
CA THR A 76 9.99 4.13 7.50
C THR A 76 10.10 5.19 8.59
N LEU A 77 9.63 6.41 8.31
CA LEU A 77 9.67 7.54 9.23
C LEU A 77 8.69 7.36 10.39
N TYR A 78 7.50 6.79 10.16
CA TYR A 78 6.54 6.48 11.23
C TYR A 78 7.16 5.55 12.28
N HIS A 79 7.86 4.50 11.84
CA HIS A 79 8.49 3.54 12.74
C HIS A 79 9.80 4.06 13.35
N ALA A 80 10.57 4.89 12.63
CA ALA A 80 11.81 5.48 13.15
C ALA A 80 11.58 6.57 14.21
N LEU A 81 10.49 7.33 14.10
CA LEU A 81 10.27 8.49 14.96
C LEU A 81 9.83 8.11 16.38
N VAL A 82 10.55 8.65 17.36
CA VAL A 82 10.24 8.53 18.80
C VAL A 82 9.31 9.64 19.32
N PRO A 83 9.45 10.93 18.93
CA PRO A 83 8.62 11.99 19.49
C PRO A 83 7.13 11.82 19.20
N ARG A 84 6.29 11.83 20.24
CA ARG A 84 4.84 11.51 20.15
C ARG A 84 4.08 12.35 19.12
N ARG A 85 4.39 13.65 19.00
CA ARG A 85 3.72 14.54 18.04
C ARG A 85 4.09 14.19 16.59
N ALA A 86 5.38 14.05 16.31
CA ALA A 86 5.88 13.68 14.98
C ALA A 86 5.37 12.28 14.59
N LYS A 87 5.47 11.30 15.50
CA LYS A 87 4.97 9.94 15.27
C LYS A 87 3.48 9.91 14.94
N SER A 88 2.66 10.74 15.60
CA SER A 88 1.23 10.81 15.29
C SER A 88 0.93 11.37 13.90
N VAL A 89 1.72 12.33 13.41
CA VAL A 89 1.56 12.88 12.06
C VAL A 89 1.99 11.85 11.02
N PHE A 90 3.18 11.26 11.20
CA PHE A 90 3.70 10.25 10.27
C PHE A 90 2.84 8.99 10.24
N ARG A 91 2.15 8.65 11.33
CA ARG A 91 1.17 7.57 11.31
C ARG A 91 0.02 7.83 10.35
N VAL A 92 -0.54 9.04 10.38
CA VAL A 92 -1.62 9.43 9.45
C VAL A 92 -1.11 9.42 8.01
N LEU A 93 0.11 9.92 7.79
CA LEU A 93 0.74 9.91 6.47
C LEU A 93 1.00 8.48 5.97
N ASP A 94 1.50 7.59 6.82
CA ASP A 94 1.73 6.17 6.52
C ASP A 94 0.44 5.48 6.05
N HIS A 95 -0.66 5.59 6.82
CA HIS A 95 -1.94 5.00 6.43
C HIS A 95 -2.56 5.67 5.20
N SER A 96 -2.38 6.98 5.05
CA SER A 96 -2.83 7.73 3.86
C SER A 96 -2.08 7.28 2.61
N SER A 97 -0.78 7.03 2.74
CA SER A 97 0.09 6.69 1.62
C SER A 97 -0.24 5.33 0.99
N ILE A 98 -0.85 4.40 1.74
CA ILE A 98 -1.35 3.12 1.20
C ILE A 98 -2.40 3.37 0.10
N TYR A 99 -3.31 4.34 0.28
CA TYR A 99 -4.28 4.71 -0.76
C TYR A 99 -3.59 5.22 -2.02
N LEU A 100 -2.54 6.03 -1.85
CA LEU A 100 -1.77 6.59 -2.95
C LEU A 100 -0.98 5.49 -3.68
N LEU A 101 -0.35 4.58 -2.94
CA LEU A 101 0.36 3.43 -3.49
C LEU A 101 -0.55 2.55 -4.33
N ILE A 102 -1.75 2.21 -3.81
CA ILE A 102 -2.71 1.43 -4.56
C ILE A 102 -3.07 2.17 -5.84
N ALA A 103 -3.49 3.44 -5.79
CA ALA A 103 -3.82 4.19 -6.99
C ALA A 103 -2.66 4.29 -7.99
N GLY A 104 -1.45 4.57 -7.53
CA GLY A 104 -0.25 4.65 -8.37
C GLY A 104 0.09 3.33 -9.06
N SER A 105 -0.10 2.20 -8.38
CA SER A 105 0.15 0.86 -8.94
C SER A 105 -0.76 0.51 -10.13
N TYR A 106 -1.92 1.15 -10.25
CA TYR A 106 -2.81 0.99 -11.40
C TYR A 106 -2.35 1.75 -12.65
N MET A 107 -1.55 2.81 -12.49
CA MET A 107 -1.35 3.79 -13.56
C MET A 107 -0.69 3.22 -14.82
N PRO A 108 0.31 2.33 -14.77
CA PRO A 108 0.85 1.68 -15.98
C PRO A 108 -0.24 0.91 -16.72
N PHE A 109 -0.98 0.07 -16.02
CA PHE A 109 -2.00 -0.78 -16.64
C PHE A 109 -3.19 0.03 -17.15
N ALA A 110 -3.62 1.05 -16.40
CA ALA A 110 -4.77 1.87 -16.74
C ALA A 110 -4.48 2.87 -17.87
N LEU A 111 -3.34 3.57 -17.84
CA LEU A 111 -3.05 4.64 -18.79
C LEU A 111 -2.31 4.15 -20.05
N VAL A 112 -1.67 2.97 -19.98
CA VAL A 112 -0.91 2.41 -21.11
C VAL A 112 -1.57 1.16 -21.65
N THR A 113 -1.68 0.08 -20.85
CA THR A 113 -2.24 -1.19 -21.35
C THR A 113 -3.71 -1.07 -21.74
N LEU A 114 -4.52 -0.39 -20.92
CA LEU A 114 -5.97 -0.28 -21.08
C LEU A 114 -6.40 1.06 -21.71
N SER A 115 -5.51 1.81 -22.35
CA SER A 115 -5.78 3.15 -22.89
C SER A 115 -7.10 3.22 -23.67
N ASP A 116 -7.32 2.24 -24.56
CA ASP A 116 -8.48 2.18 -25.45
C ASP A 116 -9.56 1.21 -24.97
N ARG A 117 -9.38 0.62 -23.78
CA ARG A 117 -10.30 -0.36 -23.18
C ARG A 117 -10.88 0.11 -21.85
N GLY A 118 -11.04 1.41 -21.67
CA GLY A 118 -11.65 2.01 -20.47
C GLY A 118 -10.70 2.13 -19.28
N GLY A 119 -9.39 2.12 -19.52
CA GLY A 119 -8.38 2.33 -18.49
C GLY A 119 -8.47 3.69 -17.81
N THR A 120 -8.85 4.74 -18.53
CA THR A 120 -9.11 6.08 -17.95
C THR A 120 -10.22 6.03 -16.89
N THR A 121 -11.30 5.27 -17.13
CA THR A 121 -12.37 5.10 -16.14
C THR A 121 -11.86 4.40 -14.88
N LEU A 122 -11.06 3.33 -15.06
CA LEU A 122 -10.44 2.63 -13.94
C LEU A 122 -9.52 3.57 -13.14
N ALA A 123 -8.68 4.36 -13.82
CA ALA A 123 -7.79 5.34 -13.20
C ALA A 123 -8.56 6.38 -12.39
N ILE A 124 -9.65 6.93 -12.92
CA ILE A 124 -10.50 7.90 -12.20
C ILE A 124 -11.12 7.26 -10.96
N VAL A 125 -11.67 6.06 -11.08
CA VAL A 125 -12.30 5.37 -9.94
C VAL A 125 -11.29 5.13 -8.81
N VAL A 126 -10.10 4.61 -9.12
CA VAL A 126 -9.07 4.39 -8.08
C VAL A 126 -8.58 5.70 -7.49
N LEU A 127 -8.40 6.76 -8.29
CA LEU A 127 -7.99 8.07 -7.79
C LEU A 127 -9.04 8.70 -6.87
N VAL A 128 -10.33 8.62 -7.21
CA VAL A 128 -11.41 9.14 -6.37
C VAL A 128 -11.45 8.40 -5.04
N ILE A 129 -11.36 7.07 -5.05
CA ILE A 129 -11.31 6.27 -3.81
C ILE A 129 -10.08 6.65 -2.98
N ALA A 130 -8.92 6.85 -3.63
CA ALA A 130 -7.70 7.25 -2.94
C ALA A 130 -7.83 8.62 -2.27
N VAL A 131 -8.35 9.63 -2.98
CA VAL A 131 -8.56 10.97 -2.43
C VAL A 131 -9.53 10.92 -1.26
N VAL A 132 -10.65 10.21 -1.39
CA VAL A 132 -11.62 10.05 -0.30
C VAL A 132 -10.99 9.33 0.89
N GLY A 133 -10.19 8.28 0.65
CA GLY A 133 -9.48 7.54 1.69
C GLY A 133 -8.46 8.38 2.45
N VAL A 134 -7.65 9.17 1.74
CA VAL A 134 -6.69 10.12 2.33
C VAL A 134 -7.42 11.20 3.14
N LEU A 135 -8.51 11.75 2.63
CA LEU A 135 -9.33 12.72 3.37
C LEU A 135 -9.94 12.09 4.63
N ALA A 136 -10.43 10.86 4.55
CA ALA A 136 -10.96 10.15 5.71
C ALA A 136 -9.87 9.92 6.77
N GLU A 137 -8.69 9.45 6.38
CA GLU A 137 -7.57 9.20 7.31
C GLU A 137 -7.09 10.49 7.99
N THR A 138 -6.99 11.59 7.23
CA THR A 138 -6.53 12.89 7.73
C THR A 138 -7.56 13.58 8.63
N LEU A 139 -8.84 13.54 8.27
CA LEU A 139 -9.92 14.19 9.04
C LEU A 139 -10.31 13.39 10.29
N LEU A 140 -10.36 12.05 10.18
CA LEU A 140 -10.71 11.18 11.30
C LEU A 140 -9.54 10.91 12.23
N ARG A 141 -8.30 11.19 11.81
CA ARG A 141 -7.07 10.98 12.60
C ARG A 141 -7.02 9.59 13.23
N GLU A 142 -7.14 8.55 12.41
CA GLU A 142 -7.20 7.13 12.82
C GLU A 142 -8.38 6.72 13.72
N ARG A 143 -9.42 7.55 13.89
CA ARG A 143 -10.61 7.09 14.64
C ARG A 143 -11.41 6.01 13.91
N GLN A 144 -11.11 5.76 12.64
CA GLN A 144 -11.76 4.71 11.87
C GLN A 144 -11.27 3.32 12.29
N PRO A 145 -12.15 2.30 12.24
CA PRO A 145 -11.74 0.93 12.56
C PRO A 145 -10.68 0.45 11.56
N HIS A 146 -9.54 -0.02 12.05
CA HIS A 146 -8.44 -0.48 11.17
C HIS A 146 -8.85 -1.58 10.18
N TRP A 147 -9.82 -2.43 10.54
CA TRP A 147 -10.35 -3.46 9.65
C TRP A 147 -11.11 -2.88 8.46
N LEU A 148 -11.75 -1.72 8.64
CA LEU A 148 -12.50 -1.04 7.59
C LEU A 148 -11.53 -0.46 6.55
N SER A 149 -10.46 0.22 7.00
CA SER A 149 -9.40 0.69 6.09
C SER A 149 -8.77 -0.48 5.33
N ALA A 150 -8.44 -1.57 6.03
CA ALA A 150 -7.90 -2.79 5.38
C ALA A 150 -8.85 -3.37 4.32
N LEU A 151 -10.15 -3.40 4.60
CA LEU A 151 -11.17 -3.84 3.64
C LEU A 151 -11.22 -2.92 2.42
N ILE A 152 -11.20 -1.60 2.63
CA ILE A 152 -11.20 -0.62 1.53
C ILE A 152 -9.94 -0.79 0.67
N TYR A 153 -8.77 -0.93 1.28
CA TYR A 153 -7.51 -1.20 0.57
C TYR A 153 -7.60 -2.45 -0.29
N LEU A 154 -8.14 -3.54 0.26
CA LEU A 154 -8.25 -4.80 -0.45
C LEU A 154 -9.24 -4.70 -1.63
N VAL A 155 -10.43 -4.13 -1.40
CA VAL A 155 -11.43 -3.93 -2.45
C VAL A 155 -10.86 -3.04 -3.56
N MET A 156 -10.23 -1.92 -3.19
CA MET A 156 -9.59 -1.01 -4.13
C MET A 156 -8.47 -1.71 -4.93
N GLY A 157 -7.65 -2.52 -4.26
CA GLY A 157 -6.57 -3.30 -4.89
C GLY A 157 -7.05 -4.33 -5.91
N TRP A 158 -8.27 -4.84 -5.77
CA TRP A 158 -8.85 -5.85 -6.68
C TRP A 158 -9.78 -5.29 -7.76
N LEU A 159 -9.98 -3.96 -7.86
CA LEU A 159 -10.80 -3.35 -8.92
C LEU A 159 -10.36 -3.72 -10.35
N VAL A 160 -9.08 -4.08 -10.55
CA VAL A 160 -8.58 -4.59 -11.83
C VAL A 160 -9.32 -5.85 -12.30
N ILE A 161 -9.99 -6.60 -11.41
CA ILE A 161 -10.72 -7.82 -11.77
C ILE A 161 -11.82 -7.56 -12.80
N PHE A 162 -12.43 -6.37 -12.79
CA PHE A 162 -13.42 -5.96 -13.79
C PHE A 162 -12.84 -5.76 -15.19
N LYS A 163 -11.51 -5.68 -15.30
CA LYS A 163 -10.74 -5.56 -16.53
C LYS A 163 -9.80 -6.74 -16.75
N ILE A 164 -9.95 -7.84 -16.00
CA ILE A 164 -9.01 -8.97 -16.05
C ILE A 164 -8.92 -9.60 -17.43
N ARG A 165 -10.04 -9.68 -18.15
CA ARG A 165 -10.08 -10.21 -19.53
C ARG A 165 -9.28 -9.33 -20.48
N ASP A 166 -9.47 -8.01 -20.41
CA ASP A 166 -8.73 -7.07 -21.24
C ASP A 166 -7.22 -7.11 -20.94
N ILE A 167 -6.85 -7.19 -19.65
CA ILE A 167 -5.45 -7.35 -19.23
C ILE A 167 -4.85 -8.65 -19.78
N TRP A 168 -5.57 -9.77 -19.68
CA TRP A 168 -5.09 -11.07 -20.17
C TRP A 168 -4.91 -11.08 -21.70
N GLU A 169 -5.79 -10.41 -22.44
CA GLU A 169 -5.69 -10.32 -23.91
C GLU A 169 -4.57 -9.38 -24.37
N LEU A 170 -4.26 -8.33 -23.61
CA LEU A 170 -3.34 -7.26 -24.02
C LEU A 170 -1.92 -7.40 -23.45
N MET A 171 -1.73 -8.16 -22.37
CA MET A 171 -0.41 -8.34 -21.76
C MET A 171 0.22 -9.69 -22.11
N ALA A 172 1.55 -9.70 -22.16
CA ALA A 172 2.30 -10.95 -22.16
C ALA A 172 1.97 -11.77 -20.90
N PRO A 173 1.86 -13.12 -20.99
CA PRO A 173 1.50 -13.97 -19.85
C PRO A 173 2.39 -13.77 -18.63
N ALA A 174 3.70 -13.57 -18.82
CA ALA A 174 4.63 -13.33 -17.72
C ALA A 174 4.33 -12.03 -16.95
N GLY A 175 3.94 -10.96 -17.66
CA GLY A 175 3.53 -9.70 -17.03
C GLY A 175 2.23 -9.85 -16.23
N PHE A 176 1.26 -10.61 -16.75
CA PHE A 176 0.04 -10.95 -16.02
C PHE A 176 0.32 -11.73 -14.73
N TRP A 177 1.14 -12.77 -14.79
CA TRP A 177 1.44 -13.59 -13.61
C TRP A 177 2.21 -12.82 -12.54
N LEU A 178 3.09 -11.89 -12.93
CA LEU A 178 3.72 -10.96 -11.99
C LEU A 178 2.69 -10.03 -11.32
N LEU A 179 1.76 -9.47 -12.09
CA LEU A 179 0.69 -8.62 -11.55
C LEU A 179 -0.18 -9.41 -10.56
N LEU A 180 -0.59 -10.63 -10.92
CA LEU A 180 -1.39 -11.49 -10.06
C LEU A 180 -0.63 -11.92 -8.80
N ALA A 181 0.64 -12.29 -8.93
CA ALA A 181 1.50 -12.61 -7.79
C ALA A 181 1.59 -11.43 -6.82
N GLY A 182 1.74 -10.21 -7.34
CA GLY A 182 1.72 -8.99 -6.54
C GLY A 182 0.41 -8.78 -5.78
N GLY A 183 -0.73 -8.95 -6.45
CA GLY A 183 -2.06 -8.88 -5.81
C GLY A 183 -2.28 -9.94 -4.73
N ILE A 184 -1.78 -11.17 -4.95
CA ILE A 184 -1.80 -12.24 -3.95
C ILE A 184 -0.91 -11.88 -2.76
N CYS A 185 0.30 -11.37 -2.97
CA CYS A 185 1.19 -10.93 -1.91
C CYS A 185 0.51 -9.90 -1.00
N TYR A 186 -0.14 -8.88 -1.57
CA TYR A 186 -0.90 -7.91 -0.78
C TYR A 186 -2.04 -8.55 0.01
N THR A 187 -2.81 -9.43 -0.64
CA THR A 187 -3.96 -10.11 -0.01
C THR A 187 -3.54 -10.98 1.17
N VAL A 188 -2.51 -11.80 0.99
CA VAL A 188 -1.94 -12.65 2.05
C VAL A 188 -1.32 -11.79 3.16
N GLY A 189 -0.66 -10.69 2.78
CA GLY A 189 -0.11 -9.69 3.71
C GLY A 189 -1.16 -9.17 4.71
N VAL A 190 -2.39 -8.92 4.26
CA VAL A 190 -3.48 -8.42 5.13
C VAL A 190 -3.73 -9.35 6.32
N CYS A 191 -3.57 -10.66 6.17
CA CYS A 191 -3.72 -11.61 7.29
C CYS A 191 -2.73 -11.30 8.43
N PHE A 192 -1.49 -10.93 8.10
CA PHE A 192 -0.46 -10.55 9.07
C PHE A 192 -0.67 -9.15 9.62
N TYR A 193 -1.20 -8.22 8.81
CA TYR A 193 -1.54 -6.85 9.24
C TYR A 193 -2.58 -6.81 10.35
N VAL A 194 -3.64 -7.61 10.21
CA VAL A 194 -4.76 -7.63 11.17
C VAL A 194 -4.37 -8.36 12.46
N ALA A 195 -3.38 -9.25 12.40
CA ALA A 195 -2.88 -10.05 13.53
C ALA A 195 -1.94 -9.26 14.48
N LYS A 196 -2.37 -8.07 14.94
CA LYS A 196 -1.57 -7.12 15.75
C LYS A 196 -1.12 -7.62 17.14
N LYS A 197 -1.56 -8.80 17.58
CA LYS A 197 -1.26 -9.34 18.92
C LYS A 197 0.01 -10.17 18.98
N VAL A 198 0.56 -10.59 17.85
CA VAL A 198 1.74 -11.46 17.78
C VAL A 198 2.99 -10.63 17.44
N PRO A 199 4.11 -10.79 18.18
CA PRO A 199 5.35 -10.07 17.90
C PRO A 199 5.84 -10.27 16.46
N TYR A 200 6.39 -9.22 15.86
CA TYR A 200 6.98 -9.21 14.50
C TYR A 200 6.06 -9.54 13.32
N LEU A 201 4.76 -9.83 13.52
CA LEU A 201 3.87 -10.06 12.36
C LEU A 201 3.65 -8.81 11.52
N HIS A 202 3.76 -7.62 12.12
CA HIS A 202 3.76 -6.40 11.32
C HIS A 202 4.95 -6.38 10.36
N PHE A 203 6.16 -6.66 10.85
CA PHE A 203 7.34 -6.80 9.99
C PHE A 203 7.13 -7.83 8.87
N VAL A 204 6.47 -8.97 9.15
CA VAL A 204 6.11 -9.93 8.09
C VAL A 204 5.17 -9.30 7.06
N TRP A 205 4.16 -8.54 7.47
CA TRP A 205 3.34 -7.75 6.54
C TRP A 205 4.21 -6.80 5.69
N HIS A 206 5.19 -6.11 6.27
CA HIS A 206 6.07 -5.19 5.53
C HIS A 206 6.79 -5.96 4.40
N LEU A 207 7.25 -7.18 4.66
CA LEU A 207 7.89 -8.03 3.64
C LEU A 207 6.92 -8.39 2.50
N PHE A 208 5.66 -8.71 2.81
CA PHE A 208 4.64 -8.98 1.79
C PHE A 208 4.30 -7.73 0.95
N VAL A 209 4.30 -6.54 1.56
CA VAL A 209 4.11 -5.27 0.84
C VAL A 209 5.25 -5.01 -0.14
N VAL A 210 6.51 -5.17 0.32
CA VAL A 210 7.69 -5.01 -0.53
C VAL A 210 7.69 -6.03 -1.67
N ALA A 211 7.37 -7.31 -1.38
CA ALA A 211 7.26 -8.34 -2.40
C ALA A 211 6.17 -8.03 -3.42
N GLY A 212 4.98 -7.62 -2.96
CA GLY A 212 3.86 -7.23 -3.81
C GLY A 212 4.20 -6.05 -4.72
N ALA A 213 4.74 -4.98 -4.13
CA ALA A 213 5.22 -3.80 -4.86
C ALA A 213 6.27 -4.16 -5.91
N THR A 214 7.22 -5.04 -5.56
CA THR A 214 8.28 -5.50 -6.48
C THR A 214 7.68 -6.25 -7.66
N CYS A 215 6.77 -7.20 -7.43
CA CYS A 215 6.12 -7.96 -8.50
C CYS A 215 5.34 -7.05 -9.45
N ILE A 216 4.54 -6.12 -8.93
CA ILE A 216 3.77 -5.19 -9.77
C ILE A 216 4.69 -4.21 -10.51
N THR A 217 5.75 -3.72 -9.85
CA THR A 217 6.76 -2.85 -10.49
C THR A 217 7.48 -3.55 -11.62
N LEU A 218 7.87 -4.82 -11.45
CA LEU A 218 8.49 -5.60 -12.51
C LEU A 218 7.50 -5.91 -13.64
N SER A 219 6.23 -6.17 -13.33
CA SER A 219 5.18 -6.30 -14.34
C SER A 219 5.07 -5.04 -15.20
N ALA A 220 5.01 -3.87 -14.57
CA ALA A 220 4.94 -2.59 -15.27
C ALA A 220 6.23 -2.28 -16.06
N LEU A 221 7.39 -2.42 -15.43
CA LEU A 221 8.69 -2.08 -16.01
C LEU A 221 9.06 -2.94 -17.22
N LEU A 222 8.76 -4.24 -17.17
CA LEU A 222 9.21 -5.19 -18.19
C LEU A 222 8.17 -5.40 -19.30
N TYR A 223 6.89 -5.13 -19.05
CA TYR A 223 5.81 -5.51 -19.96
C TYR A 223 4.81 -4.40 -20.31
N VAL A 224 4.96 -3.19 -19.76
CA VAL A 224 3.98 -2.10 -19.99
C VAL A 224 4.65 -0.80 -20.39
N VAL A 225 5.58 -0.32 -19.56
CA VAL A 225 6.31 0.94 -19.73
C VAL A 225 7.51 0.75 -20.64
#